data_AF-A0A3P7TQM2-F1
#
_entry.id   AF-A0A3P7TQM2-F1
#
_cell.length_a   1.000
_cell.length_b   1.000
_cell.length_c   1.000
_cell.angle_alpha   90.00
_cell.angle_beta   90.00
_cell.angle_gamma   90.00
#
_symmetry.space_group_name_H-M   'P 1'
#
loop_
_entity.id
_entity.type
_entity.pdbx_description
1 polymer ?
#
loop_
_entity_poly.entity_id
_entity_poly.type
_entity_poly.pdbx_seq_one_letter_code
_entity_poly.pdbx_strand_id
1 'polypeptide(L)'
;MALETIDLQKDPYFMKNHLGGYECKLCLTLHNNEGSYLAHTQGKKHQSNLARRAAKEATDQPYMPLPQQVKVEPKKFVKIGRPGYKVTKERDPATGQQALLFQIDYPEIAESVTPRHRFMSAYEQKVQPPDKRWQYILFAAEPYETIAFKIPSREVDKTEDKFWTLWNKDTKQFFMQFAFRFDRISQHDEPPPPPPSAAAAMIRPTPVPPPMFLPPPF
;
A
#
# COMPACT_ATOMS: atom_id res chain seq x y z
N MET A 1 3.13 17.86 -46.24
CA MET A 1 3.38 18.20 -44.83
C MET A 1 2.36 17.46 -44.00
N ALA A 2 2.79 16.57 -43.12
CA ALA A 2 1.90 15.75 -42.30
C ALA A 2 1.20 16.65 -41.26
N LEU A 3 -0.13 16.72 -41.33
CA LEU A 3 -0.95 17.30 -40.27
C LEU A 3 -0.91 16.31 -39.10
N GLU A 4 0.02 16.52 -38.17
CA GLU A 4 -0.05 15.89 -36.86
C GLU A 4 -1.40 16.26 -36.26
N THR A 5 -2.24 15.26 -36.01
CA THR A 5 -3.52 15.42 -35.33
C THR A 5 -3.27 15.78 -33.88
N ILE A 6 -3.06 17.06 -33.62
CA ILE A 6 -2.95 17.62 -32.27
C ILE A 6 -4.29 17.35 -31.58
N ASP A 7 -4.26 16.60 -30.49
CA ASP A 7 -5.41 16.30 -29.68
C ASP A 7 -5.73 17.51 -28.78
N LEU A 8 -6.77 18.28 -29.12
CA LEU A 8 -7.16 19.48 -28.38
C LEU A 8 -7.51 19.20 -26.92
N GLN A 9 -7.92 17.98 -26.58
CA GLN A 9 -8.24 17.64 -25.20
C GLN A 9 -6.99 17.59 -24.30
N LYS A 10 -5.79 17.48 -24.90
CA LYS A 10 -4.51 17.48 -24.17
C LYS A 10 -3.97 18.88 -23.93
N ASP A 11 -4.52 19.91 -24.57
CA ASP A 11 -4.11 21.30 -24.33
C ASP A 11 -4.72 21.81 -23.02
N PRO A 12 -3.91 22.10 -21.98
CA PRO A 12 -4.43 22.55 -20.67
C PRO A 12 -5.15 23.90 -20.75
N TYR A 13 -4.91 24.68 -21.80
CA TYR A 13 -5.51 26.01 -21.99
C TYR A 13 -6.77 25.99 -22.85
N PHE A 14 -7.09 24.87 -23.47
CA PHE A 14 -8.32 24.69 -24.25
C PHE A 14 -9.55 24.62 -23.35
N MET A 15 -10.65 25.23 -23.77
CA MET A 15 -11.96 25.10 -23.12
C MET A 15 -13.06 25.20 -24.17
N LYS A 16 -14.13 24.41 -24.00
CA LYS A 16 -15.34 24.53 -24.80
C LYS A 16 -16.44 25.14 -23.93
N ASN A 17 -17.06 26.20 -24.42
CA ASN A 17 -18.12 26.88 -23.71
C ASN A 17 -19.45 26.13 -23.79
N HIS A 18 -20.34 26.48 -22.86
CA HIS A 18 -21.74 26.04 -22.84
C HIS A 18 -22.54 26.44 -24.11
N LEU A 19 -22.11 27.46 -24.87
CA LEU A 19 -22.68 27.83 -26.17
C LEU A 19 -21.98 27.14 -27.37
N GLY A 20 -21.06 26.20 -27.12
CA GLY A 20 -20.35 25.47 -28.16
C GLY A 20 -19.16 26.20 -28.81
N GLY A 21 -18.86 27.43 -28.39
CA GLY A 21 -17.66 28.17 -28.80
C GLY A 21 -16.37 27.64 -28.16
N TYR A 22 -15.22 27.94 -28.77
CA TYR A 22 -13.91 27.49 -28.34
C TYR A 22 -13.13 28.64 -27.67
N GLU A 23 -12.51 28.40 -26.52
CA GLU A 23 -11.78 29.42 -25.79
C GLU A 23 -10.34 29.03 -25.49
N CYS A 24 -9.47 30.03 -25.50
CA CYS A 24 -8.10 29.93 -25.00
C CYS A 24 -7.99 30.60 -23.63
N LYS A 25 -7.90 29.80 -22.56
CA LYS A 25 -7.76 30.32 -21.17
C LYS A 25 -6.45 31.07 -20.92
N LEU A 26 -5.42 30.82 -21.73
CA LEU A 26 -4.13 31.52 -21.62
C LEU A 26 -4.21 32.95 -22.18
N CYS A 27 -4.96 33.15 -23.27
CA CYS A 27 -5.04 34.43 -23.98
C CYS A 27 -6.36 35.17 -23.77
N LEU A 28 -7.36 34.54 -23.15
CA LEU A 28 -8.73 35.03 -22.99
C LEU A 28 -9.35 35.42 -24.34
N THR A 29 -9.20 34.54 -25.34
CA THR A 29 -9.73 34.74 -26.68
C THR A 29 -10.78 33.69 -27.02
N LEU A 30 -11.82 34.13 -27.71
CA LEU A 30 -12.91 33.30 -28.23
C LEU A 30 -12.65 32.96 -29.70
N HIS A 31 -12.96 31.73 -30.09
CA HIS A 31 -12.78 31.19 -31.43
C HIS A 31 -14.07 30.52 -31.90
N ASN A 32 -14.45 30.79 -33.15
CA ASN A 32 -15.72 30.32 -33.72
C ASN A 32 -15.65 28.87 -34.19
N ASN A 33 -14.45 28.36 -34.46
CA ASN A 33 -14.22 27.00 -34.94
C ASN A 33 -12.89 26.46 -34.41
N GLU A 34 -12.75 25.13 -34.44
CA GLU A 34 -11.57 24.41 -33.96
C GLU A 34 -10.28 24.83 -34.69
N GLY A 35 -10.39 25.04 -36.01
CA GLY A 35 -9.28 25.50 -36.84
C GLY A 35 -8.77 26.90 -36.44
N SER A 36 -9.65 27.83 -36.06
CA SER A 36 -9.26 29.16 -35.57
C SER A 36 -8.54 29.06 -34.22
N TYR A 37 -8.95 28.14 -33.35
CA TYR A 37 -8.26 27.87 -32.09
C TYR A 37 -6.85 27.31 -32.33
N LEU A 38 -6.71 26.31 -33.21
CA LEU A 38 -5.41 25.72 -33.56
C LEU A 38 -4.45 26.72 -34.22
N ALA A 39 -4.96 27.56 -35.12
CA ALA A 39 -4.15 28.63 -35.70
C ALA A 39 -3.71 29.66 -34.64
N HIS A 40 -4.55 29.90 -33.63
CA HIS A 40 -4.23 30.80 -32.52
C HIS A 40 -3.11 30.27 -31.62
N THR A 41 -3.09 28.97 -31.28
CA THR A 41 -2.05 28.38 -30.42
C THR A 41 -0.67 28.43 -31.07
N GLN A 42 -0.60 28.37 -32.40
CA GLN A 42 0.61 28.55 -33.19
C GLN A 42 1.01 30.03 -33.36
N GLY A 43 0.14 30.96 -32.97
CA GLY A 43 0.37 32.39 -33.10
C GLY A 43 1.38 32.97 -32.10
N LYS A 44 2.14 33.98 -32.53
CA LYS A 44 3.19 34.64 -31.72
C LYS A 44 2.70 35.18 -30.38
N LYS A 45 1.47 35.69 -30.34
CA LYS A 45 0.85 36.22 -29.10
C LYS A 45 0.63 35.10 -28.07
N HIS A 46 0.12 33.96 -28.50
CA HIS A 46 -0.09 32.80 -27.62
C HIS A 46 1.24 32.29 -27.06
N GLN A 47 2.23 32.11 -27.91
CA GLN A 47 3.58 31.69 -27.52
C GLN A 47 4.24 32.66 -26.53
N SER A 48 4.11 33.98 -26.74
CA SER A 48 4.63 34.98 -25.80
C SER A 48 3.95 34.94 -24.43
N ASN A 49 2.64 34.69 -24.39
CA ASN A 49 1.91 34.56 -23.13
C ASN A 49 2.32 33.29 -22.37
N LEU A 50 2.61 32.21 -23.10
CA LEU A 50 3.08 30.95 -22.54
C LEU A 50 4.46 31.12 -21.90
N ALA A 51 5.39 31.77 -22.61
CA ALA A 51 6.71 32.11 -22.08
C ALA A 51 6.62 33.02 -20.85
N ARG A 52 5.74 34.03 -20.86
CA ARG A 52 5.53 34.92 -19.71
C ARG A 52 4.94 34.18 -18.50
N ARG A 53 4.03 33.24 -18.72
CA ARG A 53 3.46 32.40 -17.65
C ARG A 53 4.53 31.48 -17.06
N ALA A 54 5.33 30.81 -17.89
CA ALA A 54 6.44 29.97 -17.43
C ALA A 54 7.46 30.78 -16.60
N ALA A 55 7.79 32.01 -17.00
CA ALA A 55 8.68 32.88 -16.25
C ALA A 55 8.10 33.31 -14.89
N LYS A 56 6.79 33.62 -14.86
CA LYS A 56 6.09 33.96 -13.61
C LYS A 56 5.99 32.75 -12.68
N GLU A 57 5.65 31.57 -13.19
CA GLU A 57 5.63 30.32 -12.41
C GLU A 57 7.01 29.97 -11.87
N ALA A 58 8.09 30.22 -12.62
CA ALA A 58 9.45 30.02 -12.13
C ALA A 58 9.85 31.00 -11.01
N THR A 59 9.27 32.22 -11.01
CA THR A 59 9.54 33.25 -9.99
C THR A 59 8.65 33.09 -8.75
N ASP A 60 7.41 32.63 -8.96
CA ASP A 60 6.36 32.45 -7.94
C ASP A 60 6.39 31.02 -7.35
N GLN A 61 7.38 30.19 -7.72
CA GLN A 61 7.70 29.00 -6.95
C GLN A 61 8.13 29.46 -5.56
N PRO A 62 7.33 29.23 -4.50
CA PRO A 62 7.78 29.53 -3.16
C PRO A 62 9.07 28.76 -2.94
N TYR A 63 10.14 29.48 -2.62
CA TYR A 63 11.39 28.91 -2.12
C TYR A 63 11.09 28.23 -0.78
N MET A 64 10.50 27.03 -0.83
CA MET A 64 10.78 26.05 0.19
C MET A 64 12.22 25.62 -0.08
N PRO A 65 13.16 25.78 0.87
CA PRO A 65 14.36 24.99 0.83
C PRO A 65 13.90 23.54 0.97
N LEU A 66 13.61 22.87 -0.15
CA LEU A 66 13.54 21.43 -0.16
C LEU A 66 14.92 20.99 0.33
N PRO A 67 15.02 20.19 1.42
CA PRO A 67 16.27 19.56 1.74
C PRO A 67 16.72 18.87 0.46
N GLN A 68 17.87 19.29 -0.04
CA GLN A 68 18.46 18.84 -1.29
C GLN A 68 18.49 17.31 -1.20
N GLN A 69 17.48 16.66 -1.78
CA GLN A 69 17.40 15.22 -1.73
C GLN A 69 18.60 14.77 -2.53
N VAL A 70 19.63 14.32 -1.83
CA VAL A 70 20.79 13.69 -2.42
C VAL A 70 20.21 12.59 -3.28
N LYS A 71 20.21 12.83 -4.60
CA LYS A 71 19.65 11.92 -5.58
C LYS A 71 20.69 10.81 -5.69
N VAL A 72 20.71 9.93 -4.70
CA VAL A 72 21.58 8.75 -4.68
C VAL A 72 21.10 7.91 -5.85
N GLU A 73 21.87 7.90 -6.93
CA GLU A 73 21.59 7.02 -8.05
C GLU A 73 21.66 5.58 -7.52
N PRO A 74 20.57 4.81 -7.60
CA PRO A 74 20.58 3.44 -7.14
C PRO A 74 21.58 2.65 -8.00
N LYS A 75 22.54 2.00 -7.35
CA LYS A 75 23.47 1.09 -8.04
C LYS A 75 22.66 0.02 -8.78
N LYS A 76 22.94 -0.17 -10.06
CA LYS A 76 22.30 -1.20 -10.88
C LYS A 76 23.09 -2.49 -10.75
N PHE A 77 22.48 -3.51 -10.17
CA PHE A 77 23.06 -4.85 -10.02
C PHE A 77 22.07 -5.91 -10.51
N VAL A 78 22.59 -7.05 -10.94
CA VAL A 78 21.77 -8.21 -11.33
C VAL A 78 21.33 -8.91 -10.06
N LYS A 79 20.01 -9.10 -9.90
CA LYS A 79 19.47 -9.79 -8.73
C LYS A 79 19.60 -11.30 -8.90
N ILE A 80 20.14 -11.96 -7.88
CA ILE A 80 20.45 -13.42 -7.92
C ILE A 80 19.27 -14.30 -7.48
N GLY A 81 18.21 -13.71 -6.93
CA GLY A 81 17.02 -14.42 -6.47
C GLY A 81 16.67 -14.13 -5.01
N ARG A 82 15.86 -15.00 -4.41
CA ARG A 82 15.38 -14.84 -3.04
C ARG A 82 16.32 -15.53 -2.04
N PRO A 83 16.63 -14.89 -0.90
CA PRO A 83 17.46 -15.51 0.14
C PRO A 83 16.70 -16.62 0.87
N GLY A 84 17.45 -17.56 1.46
CA GLY A 84 16.89 -18.58 2.35
C GLY A 84 16.46 -17.95 3.67
N TYR A 85 15.37 -18.46 4.27
CA TYR A 85 14.89 -17.93 5.55
C TYR A 85 14.28 -19.02 6.44
N LYS A 86 14.31 -18.75 7.75
CA LYS A 86 13.63 -19.51 8.79
C LYS A 86 12.95 -18.52 9.74
N VAL A 87 11.70 -18.81 10.10
CA VAL A 87 10.92 -18.00 11.04
C VAL A 87 10.50 -18.87 12.20
N THR A 88 10.87 -18.45 13.41
CA THR A 88 10.48 -19.12 14.66
C THR A 88 9.50 -18.23 15.40
N LYS A 89 8.39 -18.82 15.85
CA LYS A 89 7.43 -18.14 16.74
C LYS A 89 7.76 -18.56 18.16
N GLU A 90 8.05 -17.59 19.01
CA GLU A 90 8.36 -17.82 20.41
C GLU A 90 7.28 -17.23 21.29
N ARG A 91 7.08 -17.81 22.47
CA ARG A 91 6.18 -17.29 23.48
C ARG A 91 6.90 -17.29 24.81
N ASP A 92 7.04 -16.12 25.41
CA ASP A 92 7.61 -15.99 26.74
C ASP A 92 6.68 -16.69 27.75
N PRO A 93 7.17 -17.68 28.51
CA PRO A 93 6.35 -18.41 29.47
C PRO A 93 5.90 -17.56 30.66
N ALA A 94 6.65 -16.52 31.04
CA ALA A 94 6.33 -15.70 32.21
C ALA A 94 5.29 -14.63 31.88
N THR A 95 5.46 -13.95 30.74
CA THR A 95 4.59 -12.83 30.35
C THR A 95 3.52 -13.20 29.33
N GLY A 96 3.63 -14.37 28.69
CA GLY A 96 2.76 -14.79 27.61
C GLY A 96 2.95 -13.99 26.31
N GLN A 97 3.93 -13.08 26.25
CA GLN A 97 4.23 -12.28 25.07
C GLN A 97 4.67 -13.17 23.91
N GLN A 98 4.16 -12.87 22.71
CA GLN A 98 4.53 -13.56 21.49
C GLN A 98 5.67 -12.80 20.81
N ALA A 99 6.70 -13.52 20.39
CA ALA A 99 7.83 -12.99 19.65
C ALA A 99 8.03 -13.73 18.33
N LEU A 100 8.66 -13.05 17.39
CA LEU A 100 9.08 -13.60 16.11
C LEU A 100 10.58 -13.44 15.97
N LEU A 101 11.25 -14.56 15.70
CA LEU A 101 12.67 -14.60 15.34
C LEU A 101 12.78 -14.93 13.85
N PHE A 102 13.44 -14.04 13.12
CA PHE A 102 13.77 -14.20 11.72
C PHE A 102 15.25 -14.52 11.59
N GLN A 103 15.55 -15.61 10.89
CA GLN A 103 16.88 -15.98 10.47
C GLN A 103 16.91 -16.00 8.94
N ILE A 104 17.77 -15.18 8.33
CA ILE A 104 17.88 -15.05 6.88
C ILE A 104 19.31 -15.33 6.48
N ASP A 105 19.47 -16.21 5.50
CA ASP A 105 20.75 -16.67 4.99
C ASP A 105 21.10 -15.94 3.69
N TYR A 106 22.28 -15.32 3.66
CA TYR A 106 22.77 -14.50 2.56
C TYR A 106 24.17 -14.96 2.08
N PRO A 107 24.34 -16.21 1.63
CA PRO A 107 25.65 -16.78 1.31
C PRO A 107 26.42 -15.99 0.22
N GLU A 108 25.71 -15.35 -0.70
CA GLU A 108 26.27 -14.59 -1.84
C GLU A 108 26.02 -13.07 -1.73
N ILE A 109 26.02 -12.51 -0.51
CA ILE A 109 25.89 -11.05 -0.31
C ILE A 109 27.09 -10.28 -0.87
N ALA A 110 26.84 -9.09 -1.42
CA ALA A 110 27.90 -8.22 -1.92
C ALA A 110 28.83 -7.75 -0.78
N GLU A 111 30.13 -7.68 -1.06
CA GLU A 111 31.14 -7.18 -0.12
C GLU A 111 30.79 -5.74 0.28
N SER A 112 30.95 -5.40 1.57
CA SER A 112 30.55 -4.13 2.22
C SER A 112 29.06 -3.88 2.47
N VAL A 113 28.15 -4.74 1.98
CA VAL A 113 26.71 -4.58 2.21
C VAL A 113 26.28 -5.25 3.50
N THR A 114 25.49 -4.54 4.32
CA THR A 114 24.82 -5.11 5.49
C THR A 114 23.32 -5.24 5.22
N PRO A 115 22.68 -6.36 5.61
CA PRO A 115 21.23 -6.50 5.47
C PRO A 115 20.48 -5.44 6.25
N ARG A 116 19.39 -4.95 5.67
CA ARG A 116 18.51 -3.93 6.27
C ARG A 116 17.10 -4.49 6.40
N HIS A 117 16.39 -4.03 7.41
CA HIS A 117 14.99 -4.35 7.62
C HIS A 117 14.13 -3.09 7.72
N ARG A 118 12.84 -3.21 7.43
CA ARG A 118 11.87 -2.12 7.58
C ARG A 118 10.46 -2.66 7.81
N PHE A 119 9.72 -2.07 8.74
CA PHE A 119 8.28 -2.24 8.86
C PHE A 119 7.56 -1.34 7.84
N MET A 120 6.61 -1.92 7.12
CA MET A 120 5.82 -1.29 6.08
C MET A 120 4.33 -1.54 6.34
N SER A 121 3.52 -0.50 6.19
CA SER A 121 2.08 -0.62 6.33
C SER A 121 1.45 -1.32 5.13
N ALA A 122 0.26 -1.90 5.30
CA ALA A 122 -0.48 -2.52 4.20
C ALA A 122 -0.89 -1.55 3.08
N TYR A 123 -0.88 -0.24 3.32
CA TYR A 123 -1.19 0.81 2.34
C TYR A 123 -0.04 1.15 1.40
N GLU A 124 1.19 0.88 1.81
CA GLU A 124 2.38 1.18 1.00
C GLU A 124 2.64 0.12 -0.08
N GLN A 125 2.21 -1.12 0.16
CA GLN A 125 2.35 -2.19 -0.82
C GLN A 125 1.36 -2.05 -1.98
N LYS A 126 1.79 -2.39 -3.20
CA LYS A 126 0.96 -2.34 -4.42
C LYS A 126 0.57 -3.71 -4.98
N VAL A 127 0.94 -4.80 -4.28
CA VAL A 127 0.78 -6.18 -4.78
C VAL A 127 -0.59 -6.75 -4.43
N GLN A 128 -1.05 -6.55 -3.20
CA GLN A 128 -2.33 -7.04 -2.71
C GLN A 128 -3.20 -5.87 -2.23
N PRO A 129 -4.54 -6.05 -2.18
CA PRO A 129 -5.44 -5.08 -1.56
C PRO A 129 -4.99 -4.73 -0.14
N PRO A 130 -4.98 -3.44 0.26
CA PRO A 130 -4.60 -3.04 1.60
C PRO A 130 -5.53 -3.61 2.67
N ASP A 131 -4.98 -4.30 3.67
CA ASP A 131 -5.70 -4.78 4.85
C ASP A 131 -5.02 -4.26 6.12
N LYS A 132 -5.74 -3.41 6.88
CA LYS A 132 -5.25 -2.75 8.10
C LYS A 132 -4.84 -3.73 9.21
N ARG A 133 -5.36 -4.95 9.20
CA ARG A 133 -5.07 -5.97 10.23
C ARG A 133 -3.63 -6.49 10.15
N TRP A 134 -2.93 -6.17 9.06
CA TRP A 134 -1.61 -6.68 8.77
C TRP A 134 -0.60 -5.56 8.51
N GLN A 135 0.63 -5.84 8.89
CA GLN A 135 1.82 -5.10 8.51
C GLN A 135 2.77 -6.04 7.79
N TYR A 136 3.78 -5.48 7.14
CA TYR A 136 4.80 -6.26 6.45
C TYR A 136 6.17 -5.88 6.99
N ILE A 137 6.97 -6.87 7.36
CA ILE A 137 8.39 -6.65 7.64
C ILE A 137 9.19 -7.06 6.42
N LEU A 138 9.98 -6.13 5.90
CA LEU A 138 10.81 -6.31 4.73
C LEU A 138 12.25 -6.52 5.16
N PHE A 139 12.96 -7.36 4.42
CA PHE A 139 14.41 -7.54 4.52
C PHE A 139 15.03 -7.37 3.14
N ALA A 140 16.07 -6.55 3.07
CA ALA A 140 16.76 -6.21 1.83
C ALA A 140 18.27 -6.28 2.02
N ALA A 141 18.93 -6.98 1.09
CA ALA A 141 20.38 -7.03 0.97
C ALA A 141 20.72 -7.21 -0.52
N GLU A 142 21.65 -6.43 -1.05
CA GLU A 142 22.16 -6.61 -2.41
C GLU A 142 23.09 -7.84 -2.46
N PRO A 143 23.01 -8.72 -3.49
CA PRO A 143 22.17 -8.65 -4.71
C PRO A 143 20.85 -9.42 -4.61
N TYR A 144 20.41 -9.81 -3.43
CA TYR A 144 19.16 -10.56 -3.25
C TYR A 144 17.92 -9.71 -3.50
N GLU A 145 16.83 -10.39 -3.84
CA GLU A 145 15.50 -9.79 -3.85
C GLU A 145 15.06 -9.43 -2.43
N THR A 146 14.38 -8.29 -2.30
CA THR A 146 13.71 -7.93 -1.05
C THR A 146 12.60 -8.94 -0.75
N ILE A 147 12.66 -9.55 0.43
CA ILE A 147 11.60 -10.42 0.93
C ILE A 147 10.74 -9.66 1.94
N ALA A 148 9.47 -10.05 2.04
CA ALA A 148 8.53 -9.44 2.97
C ALA A 148 7.71 -10.53 3.68
N PHE A 149 7.49 -10.36 4.98
CA PHE A 149 6.64 -11.24 5.77
C PHE A 149 5.42 -10.50 6.28
N LYS A 150 4.25 -11.09 6.06
CA LYS A 150 2.98 -10.60 6.58
C LYS A 150 2.90 -10.90 8.09
N ILE A 151 2.77 -9.87 8.90
CA ILE A 151 2.69 -9.95 10.36
C ILE A 151 1.43 -9.23 10.87
N PRO A 152 0.85 -9.65 12.00
CA PRO A 152 -0.27 -8.92 12.61
C PRO A 152 0.10 -7.46 12.87
N SER A 153 -0.83 -6.53 12.65
CA SER A 153 -0.64 -5.10 12.93
C SER A 153 -0.75 -4.80 14.44
N ARG A 154 0.07 -5.48 15.25
CA ARG A 154 0.20 -5.26 16.69
C ARG A 154 1.41 -4.39 16.98
N GLU A 155 1.35 -3.61 18.05
CA GLU A 155 2.51 -2.83 18.47
C GLU A 155 3.69 -3.73 18.80
N VAL A 156 4.88 -3.31 18.39
CA VAL A 156 6.14 -4.00 18.68
C VAL A 156 6.78 -3.34 19.89
N ASP A 157 7.23 -4.16 20.85
CA ASP A 157 8.00 -3.69 21.99
C ASP A 157 9.42 -3.37 21.54
N LYS A 158 9.84 -2.10 21.66
CA LYS A 158 11.14 -1.59 21.19
C LYS A 158 12.23 -1.62 22.26
N THR A 159 12.00 -2.31 23.38
CA THR A 159 13.03 -2.54 24.40
C THR A 159 14.17 -3.38 23.81
N GLU A 160 15.42 -3.05 24.13
CA GLU A 160 16.62 -3.66 23.52
C GLU A 160 16.70 -5.18 23.73
N ASP A 161 16.19 -5.69 24.85
CA ASP A 161 16.15 -7.13 25.13
C ASP A 161 15.18 -7.90 24.22
N LYS A 162 14.11 -7.23 23.79
CA LYS A 162 13.02 -7.86 23.03
C LYS A 162 13.11 -7.56 21.54
N PHE A 163 13.65 -6.39 21.18
CA PHE A 163 13.89 -5.96 19.81
C PHE A 163 15.38 -5.84 19.56
N TRP A 164 15.93 -6.76 18.78
CA TRP A 164 17.35 -6.74 18.43
C TRP A 164 17.58 -7.31 17.03
N THR A 165 18.72 -6.93 16.47
CA THR A 165 19.22 -7.42 15.19
C THR A 165 20.67 -7.82 15.33
N LEU A 166 21.08 -8.91 14.68
CA LEU A 166 22.46 -9.37 14.66
C LEU A 166 22.82 -9.78 13.23
N TRP A 167 23.92 -9.22 12.71
CA TRP A 167 24.50 -9.63 11.43
C TRP A 167 25.80 -10.37 11.68
N ASN A 168 25.81 -11.68 11.39
CA ASN A 168 27.03 -12.48 11.44
C ASN A 168 27.69 -12.44 10.06
N LYS A 169 28.83 -11.76 9.95
CA LYS A 169 29.59 -11.61 8.69
C LYS A 169 30.24 -12.91 8.22
N ASP A 170 30.61 -13.79 9.16
CA ASP A 170 31.33 -15.03 8.87
C ASP A 170 30.38 -16.09 8.32
N THR A 171 29.24 -16.30 8.97
CA THR A 171 28.21 -17.24 8.50
C THR A 171 27.28 -16.63 7.46
N LYS A 172 27.36 -15.31 7.25
CA LYS A 172 26.46 -14.53 6.38
C LYS A 172 24.98 -14.68 6.73
N GLN A 173 24.69 -14.78 8.03
CA GLN A 173 23.34 -14.93 8.57
C GLN A 173 22.89 -13.66 9.27
N PHE A 174 21.69 -13.21 8.92
CA PHE A 174 21.01 -12.10 9.55
C PHE A 174 19.93 -12.61 10.50
N PHE A 175 19.99 -12.16 11.74
CA PHE A 175 19.00 -12.43 12.77
C PHE A 175 18.28 -11.14 13.13
N MET A 176 16.98 -11.25 13.30
CA MET A 176 16.17 -10.17 13.87
C MET A 176 15.07 -10.78 14.72
N GLN A 177 14.98 -10.31 15.96
CA GLN A 177 13.93 -10.70 16.88
C GLN A 177 13.13 -9.47 17.29
N PHE A 178 11.82 -9.63 17.40
CA PHE A 178 10.99 -8.68 18.10
C PHE A 178 9.83 -9.36 18.83
N ALA A 179 9.44 -8.79 19.97
CA ALA A 179 8.22 -9.19 20.68
C ALA A 179 7.07 -8.23 20.37
N PHE A 180 5.86 -8.76 20.26
CA PHE A 180 4.66 -7.94 20.27
C PHE A 180 4.36 -7.46 21.68
N ARG A 181 3.90 -6.21 21.80
CA ARG A 181 3.36 -5.72 23.06
C ARG A 181 2.18 -6.60 23.48
N PHE A 182 2.10 -6.78 24.79
CA PHE A 182 1.04 -7.54 25.42
C PHE A 182 -0.21 -6.66 25.52
N ASP A 183 -1.15 -6.82 24.59
CA ASP A 183 -2.47 -6.23 24.73
C ASP A 183 -3.37 -7.14 25.56
N ARG A 184 -3.66 -6.72 26.80
CA ARG A 184 -4.76 -7.30 27.60
C ARG A 184 -6.13 -7.13 26.93
N ILE A 185 -6.22 -6.27 25.91
CA ILE A 185 -7.47 -5.83 25.26
C ILE A 185 -7.97 -6.83 24.20
N SER A 186 -7.15 -7.82 23.78
CA SER A 186 -7.53 -8.77 22.73
C SER A 186 -8.70 -9.73 23.11
N GLN A 187 -9.23 -9.65 24.33
CA GLN A 187 -10.46 -10.37 24.72
C GLN A 187 -11.74 -9.53 24.60
N HIS A 188 -11.67 -8.22 24.29
CA HIS A 188 -12.84 -7.33 24.31
C HIS A 188 -13.36 -6.88 22.93
N ASP A 189 -12.71 -7.28 21.83
CA ASP A 189 -13.13 -6.93 20.45
C ASP A 189 -13.91 -8.04 19.74
N GLU A 190 -14.27 -9.13 20.43
CA GLU A 190 -15.32 -10.01 19.94
C GLU A 190 -16.67 -9.38 20.33
N PRO A 191 -17.52 -8.98 19.35
CA PRO A 191 -18.86 -8.53 19.68
C PRO A 191 -19.54 -9.64 20.48
N PRO A 192 -20.23 -9.32 21.60
CA PRO A 192 -20.89 -10.33 22.40
C PRO A 192 -21.77 -11.20 21.49
N PRO A 193 -21.81 -12.53 21.69
CA PRO A 193 -22.64 -13.41 20.88
C PRO A 193 -24.06 -12.84 20.89
N PRO A 194 -24.75 -12.81 19.73
CA PRO A 194 -26.08 -12.26 19.64
C PRO A 194 -26.96 -12.94 20.69
N PRO A 195 -27.83 -12.19 21.41
CA PRO A 195 -28.73 -12.78 22.38
C PRO A 195 -29.52 -13.91 21.71
N PRO A 196 -29.77 -15.03 22.39
CA PRO A 196 -30.53 -16.13 21.81
C PRO A 196 -31.86 -15.58 21.32
N SER A 197 -32.10 -15.71 20.02
CA SER A 197 -33.31 -15.21 19.39
C SER A 197 -34.52 -15.81 20.09
N ALA A 198 -35.35 -14.95 20.69
CA ALA A 198 -36.65 -15.30 21.26
C ALA A 198 -37.67 -15.76 20.18
N ALA A 199 -37.24 -16.01 18.94
CA ALA A 199 -38.05 -16.61 17.89
C ALA A 199 -38.19 -18.14 18.00
N ALA A 200 -37.49 -18.80 18.93
CA ALA A 200 -37.65 -20.24 19.18
C ALA A 200 -38.83 -20.58 20.13
N ALA A 201 -39.56 -19.58 20.65
CA ALA A 201 -40.61 -19.79 21.65
C ALA A 201 -42.06 -19.88 21.09
N MET A 202 -42.24 -20.13 19.78
CA MET A 202 -43.57 -20.32 19.20
C MET A 202 -43.64 -21.46 18.17
N ILE A 203 -43.09 -22.63 18.49
CA ILE A 203 -43.59 -23.87 17.89
C ILE A 203 -44.62 -24.42 18.87
N ARG A 204 -45.90 -24.11 18.63
CA ARG A 204 -47.01 -24.84 19.27
C ARG A 204 -46.87 -26.32 18.87
N PRO A 205 -46.86 -27.27 19.81
CA PRO A 205 -46.95 -28.68 19.43
C PRO A 205 -48.31 -28.89 18.74
N THR A 206 -48.27 -29.35 17.50
CA THR A 206 -49.46 -29.85 16.80
C THR A 206 -49.97 -31.09 17.55
N PRO A 207 -51.29 -31.22 17.80
CA PRO A 207 -51.81 -32.40 18.47
C PRO A 207 -51.64 -33.63 17.57
N VAL A 208 -51.03 -34.67 18.14
CA VAL A 208 -50.81 -35.97 17.51
C VAL A 208 -52.17 -36.65 17.27
N PRO A 209 -52.48 -37.12 16.05
CA PRO A 209 -53.73 -37.84 15.80
C PRO A 209 -53.72 -39.21 16.52
N PRO A 210 -54.85 -39.65 17.08
CA PRO A 210 -54.92 -40.91 17.83
C PRO A 210 -54.72 -42.13 16.92
N PRO A 211 -54.07 -43.21 17.42
CA PRO A 211 -53.80 -44.40 16.64
C PRO A 211 -55.09 -45.17 16.33
N MET A 212 -55.35 -45.43 15.05
CA MET A 212 -56.43 -46.31 14.62
C MET A 212 -56.08 -47.77 14.96
N PHE A 213 -56.90 -48.40 15.81
CA PHE A 213 -56.87 -49.83 16.06
C PHE A 213 -57.43 -50.58 14.85
N LEU A 214 -56.57 -51.33 14.15
CA LEU A 214 -57.00 -52.36 13.21
C LEU A 214 -57.12 -53.70 13.98
N PRO A 215 -58.28 -54.39 13.94
CA PRO A 215 -58.42 -55.70 14.55
C PRO A 215 -57.70 -56.79 13.72
N PRO A 216 -57.20 -57.85 14.36
CA PRO A 216 -56.45 -58.91 13.68
C PRO A 216 -57.37 -59.84 12.87
N PRO A 217 -56.90 -60.38 11.73
CA PRO A 217 -57.64 -61.38 10.98
C PRO A 217 -57.51 -62.77 11.65
N PHE A 218 -58.60 -63.54 11.61
CA PHE A 218 -58.60 -65.00 11.75
C PHE A 218 -58.21 -65.65 10.42
#